data_AF-A0A8T3X079-F1
#
_entry.id   AF-A0A8T3X079-F1
#
_cell.length_a   1.000
_cell.length_b   1.000
_cell.length_c   1.000
_cell.angle_alpha   90.00
_cell.angle_beta   90.00
_cell.angle_gamma   90.00
#
_symmetry.space_group_name_H-M   'P 1'
#
loop_
_entity.id
_entity.type
_entity.pdbx_description
1 polymer ?
#
loop_
_entity_poly.entity_id
_entity_poly.type
_entity_poly.pdbx_seq_one_letter_code
_entity_poly.pdbx_strand_id
1 'polypeptide(L)'
;MKKTGKKNGKSIFGWLGSASGSGAIAGAHNVCHALCQGLVLFLALFGIAVSSTALMFLEDYAVYFWSMGLFFLLISAYFFAVRKQGSQKLLLANSGILLAGIPFRQFEAFSAAFLAAGGAMIAFSVFLYLNERNFLVFGNRNNGGRKNGKSG
;
A
#
# COMPACT_ATOMS: atom_id res chain seq x y z
N MET A 1 21.88 33.42 -16.99
CA MET A 1 20.89 32.68 -17.80
C MET A 1 21.48 31.34 -18.24
N LYS A 2 20.96 30.21 -17.74
CA LYS A 2 21.35 28.85 -18.17
C LYS A 2 20.10 28.11 -18.63
N LYS A 3 19.94 27.92 -19.94
CA LYS A 3 18.88 27.09 -20.54
C LYS A 3 19.29 25.62 -20.39
N THR A 4 18.58 24.85 -19.58
CA THR A 4 18.74 23.39 -19.51
C THR A 4 17.76 22.72 -20.47
N GLY A 5 18.31 21.92 -21.38
CA GLY A 5 17.59 21.22 -22.45
C GLY A 5 16.60 20.18 -21.93
N LYS A 6 15.43 20.18 -22.54
CA LYS A 6 14.31 19.27 -22.28
C LYS A 6 14.56 17.95 -23.02
N LYS A 7 15.11 16.94 -22.32
CA LYS A 7 15.16 15.55 -22.83
C LYS A 7 13.79 14.89 -22.65
N ASN A 8 13.16 14.54 -23.78
CA ASN A 8 11.90 13.81 -23.88
C ASN A 8 12.10 12.33 -23.52
N GLY A 9 11.91 11.98 -22.24
CA GLY A 9 12.02 10.59 -21.76
C GLY A 9 11.28 10.35 -20.45
N LYS A 10 10.09 10.95 -20.26
CA LYS A 10 9.40 11.01 -18.95
C LYS A 10 7.97 10.43 -18.94
N SER A 11 7.73 9.29 -19.58
CA SER A 11 6.45 8.57 -19.41
C SER A 11 6.61 7.13 -18.92
N ILE A 12 7.74 6.48 -19.24
CA ILE A 12 7.97 5.06 -18.87
C ILE A 12 8.38 4.92 -17.40
N PHE A 13 9.14 5.88 -16.86
CA PHE A 13 9.65 5.82 -15.48
C PHE A 13 8.57 6.03 -14.41
N GLY A 14 7.50 6.78 -14.73
CA GLY A 14 6.34 6.95 -13.84
C GLY A 14 5.44 5.71 -13.77
N TRP A 15 5.41 4.91 -14.85
CA TRP A 15 4.67 3.64 -14.91
C TRP A 15 5.41 2.52 -14.18
N LEU A 16 6.75 2.45 -14.34
CA LEU A 16 7.59 1.54 -13.55
C LEU A 16 7.49 1.84 -12.04
N GLY A 17 7.45 3.12 -11.64
CA GLY A 17 7.32 3.49 -10.22
C GLY A 17 6.01 3.04 -9.56
N SER A 18 4.89 2.97 -10.29
CA SER A 18 3.62 2.41 -9.78
C SER A 18 3.59 0.88 -9.81
N ALA A 19 4.21 0.25 -10.83
CA ALA A 19 4.30 -1.20 -10.93
C ALA A 19 5.23 -1.81 -9.87
N SER A 20 6.32 -1.12 -9.50
CA SER A 20 7.21 -1.54 -8.40
C SER A 20 6.54 -1.42 -7.03
N GLY A 21 5.65 -0.42 -6.83
CA GLY A 21 4.89 -0.26 -5.60
C GLY A 21 3.83 -1.35 -5.39
N SER A 22 3.07 -1.70 -6.45
CA SER A 22 2.14 -2.84 -6.40
C SER A 22 2.85 -4.19 -6.46
N GLY A 23 4.04 -4.26 -7.07
CA GLY A 23 4.90 -5.44 -7.08
C GLY A 23 5.51 -5.76 -5.72
N ALA A 24 5.80 -4.75 -4.88
CA ALA A 24 6.23 -4.96 -3.51
C ALA A 24 5.10 -5.51 -2.62
N ILE A 25 3.85 -5.06 -2.82
CA ILE A 25 2.67 -5.57 -2.13
C ILE A 25 2.31 -6.97 -2.63
N ALA A 26 2.32 -7.19 -3.95
CA ALA A 26 2.12 -8.51 -4.53
C ALA A 26 3.25 -9.48 -4.16
N GLY A 27 4.49 -9.00 -4.05
CA GLY A 27 5.66 -9.77 -3.63
C GLY A 27 5.61 -10.13 -2.15
N ALA A 28 5.25 -9.18 -1.27
CA ALA A 28 5.02 -9.47 0.14
C ALA A 28 3.81 -10.40 0.34
N HIS A 29 2.76 -10.25 -0.46
CA HIS A 29 1.62 -11.17 -0.48
C HIS A 29 2.06 -12.57 -0.92
N ASN A 30 2.85 -12.70 -1.99
CA ASN A 30 3.32 -14.01 -2.48
C ASN A 30 4.32 -14.65 -1.51
N VAL A 31 5.18 -13.86 -0.86
CA VAL A 31 6.12 -14.35 0.16
C VAL A 31 5.37 -14.79 1.40
N CYS A 32 4.40 -14.02 1.91
CA CYS A 32 3.55 -14.46 3.01
C CYS A 32 2.70 -15.67 2.64
N HIS A 33 2.15 -15.75 1.42
CA HIS A 33 1.35 -16.92 1.01
C HIS A 33 2.23 -18.17 0.85
N ALA A 34 3.43 -18.04 0.28
CA ALA A 34 4.39 -19.14 0.13
C ALA A 34 4.97 -19.57 1.49
N LEU A 35 5.24 -18.63 2.40
CA LEU A 35 5.64 -18.93 3.77
C LEU A 35 4.51 -19.62 4.53
N CYS A 36 3.28 -19.08 4.48
CA CYS A 36 2.13 -19.69 5.14
C CYS A 36 1.83 -21.09 4.57
N GLN A 37 1.86 -21.26 3.24
CA GLN A 37 1.66 -22.56 2.61
C GLN A 37 2.80 -23.54 2.92
N GLY A 38 4.06 -23.10 2.91
CA GLY A 38 5.20 -23.91 3.29
C GLY A 38 5.16 -24.35 4.76
N LEU A 39 4.75 -23.45 5.66
CA LEU A 39 4.58 -23.74 7.07
C LEU A 39 3.43 -24.73 7.28
N VAL A 40 2.27 -24.51 6.65
CA VAL A 40 1.13 -25.45 6.70
C VAL A 40 1.52 -26.83 6.18
N LEU A 41 2.28 -26.91 5.08
CA LEU A 41 2.73 -28.17 4.50
C LEU A 41 3.76 -28.88 5.39
N PHE A 42 4.65 -28.13 6.02
CA PHE A 42 5.59 -28.64 7.02
C PHE A 42 4.87 -29.18 8.26
N LEU A 43 3.90 -28.45 8.82
CA LEU A 43 3.09 -28.90 9.96
C LEU A 43 2.21 -30.11 9.61
N ALA A 44 1.67 -30.18 8.39
CA ALA A 44 0.91 -31.32 7.90
C ALA A 44 1.77 -32.59 7.78
N LEU A 45 3.07 -32.44 7.49
CA LEU A 45 4.05 -33.54 7.42
C LEU A 45 4.30 -34.21 8.78
N PHE A 46 4.13 -33.47 9.87
CA PHE A 46 4.20 -33.98 11.25
C PHE A 46 2.84 -34.48 11.78
N GLY A 47 1.83 -34.62 10.93
CA GLY A 47 0.57 -35.28 11.27
C GLY A 47 -0.35 -34.46 12.19
N ILE A 48 -0.08 -33.18 12.40
CA ILE A 48 -1.01 -32.28 13.09
C ILE A 48 -2.08 -31.92 12.06
N ALA A 49 -3.22 -32.61 12.13
CA ALA A 49 -4.42 -32.18 11.45
C ALA A 49 -4.64 -30.70 11.77
N VAL A 50 -4.63 -29.87 10.73
CA VAL A 50 -4.81 -28.42 10.80
C VAL A 50 -6.26 -28.15 11.22
N SER A 51 -6.53 -28.30 12.50
CA SER A 51 -7.77 -27.91 13.14
C SER A 51 -7.42 -26.91 14.25
N SER A 52 -7.73 -25.65 14.01
CA SER A 52 -7.80 -24.50 14.94
C SER A 52 -6.54 -24.09 15.74
N THR A 53 -5.58 -24.97 16.03
CA THR A 53 -4.50 -24.69 16.99
C THR A 53 -3.27 -24.00 16.37
N ALA A 54 -2.93 -24.31 15.11
CA ALA A 54 -1.79 -23.67 14.43
C ALA A 54 -2.02 -22.17 14.17
N LEU A 55 -3.27 -21.75 13.93
CA LEU A 55 -3.62 -20.34 13.78
C LEU A 55 -3.63 -19.61 15.13
N MET A 56 -3.85 -20.33 16.23
CA MET A 56 -3.88 -19.80 17.58
C MET A 56 -2.50 -19.30 18.04
N PHE A 57 -1.43 -20.00 17.63
CA PHE A 57 -0.06 -19.50 17.82
C PHE A 57 0.17 -18.15 17.11
N LEU A 58 -0.40 -17.96 15.92
CA LEU A 58 -0.23 -16.71 15.18
C LEU A 58 -0.98 -15.55 15.83
N GLU A 59 -2.03 -15.85 16.61
CA GLU A 59 -2.76 -14.86 17.41
C GLU A 59 -1.91 -14.29 18.55
N ASP A 60 -1.13 -15.13 19.24
CA ASP A 60 -0.18 -14.67 20.27
C ASP A 60 0.89 -13.73 19.67
N TYR A 61 1.29 -13.98 18.42
CA TYR A 61 2.22 -13.12 17.70
C TYR A 61 1.57 -11.93 16.97
N ALA A 62 0.24 -11.87 16.88
CA ALA A 62 -0.45 -10.84 16.10
C ALA A 62 -0.14 -9.43 16.62
N VAL A 63 -0.01 -9.27 17.95
CA VAL A 63 0.35 -8.00 18.59
C VAL A 63 1.79 -7.58 18.21
N TYR A 64 2.72 -8.53 18.12
CA TYR A 64 4.09 -8.26 17.68
C TYR A 64 4.15 -7.83 16.21
N PHE A 65 3.41 -8.49 15.32
CA PHE A 65 3.34 -8.07 13.91
C PHE A 65 2.67 -6.71 13.75
N TRP A 66 1.60 -6.44 14.50
CA TRP A 66 0.90 -5.16 14.47
C TRP A 66 1.79 -4.01 14.96
N SER A 67 2.50 -4.19 16.07
CA SER A 67 3.43 -3.19 16.60
C SER A 67 4.61 -2.92 15.66
N MET A 68 5.13 -3.95 14.98
CA MET A 68 6.14 -3.77 13.92
C MET A 68 5.59 -2.94 12.75
N GLY A 69 4.35 -3.24 12.31
CA GLY A 69 3.67 -2.44 11.29
C GLY A 69 3.51 -0.98 11.71
N LEU A 70 3.08 -0.74 12.95
CA LEU A 70 2.94 0.61 13.52
C LEU A 70 4.29 1.34 13.57
N PHE A 71 5.36 0.65 13.95
CA PHE A 71 6.72 1.20 13.97
C PHE A 71 7.19 1.63 12.57
N PHE A 72 7.01 0.77 11.56
CA PHE A 72 7.32 1.14 10.17
C PHE A 72 6.47 2.29 9.64
N LEU A 73 5.18 2.34 10.03
CA LEU A 73 4.30 3.45 9.67
C LEU A 73 4.77 4.76 10.31
N LEU A 74 5.17 4.74 11.59
CA LEU A 74 5.73 5.90 12.29
C LEU A 74 7.03 6.39 11.65
N ILE A 75 7.94 5.49 11.30
CA ILE A 75 9.17 5.84 10.58
C ILE A 75 8.82 6.50 9.24
N SER A 76 7.91 5.89 8.48
CA SER A 76 7.47 6.43 7.19
C SER A 76 6.82 7.80 7.33
N ALA A 77 6.00 8.00 8.36
CA ALA A 77 5.37 9.27 8.69
C ALA A 77 6.40 10.33 9.11
N TYR A 78 7.41 9.95 9.89
CA TYR A 78 8.51 10.84 10.28
C TYR A 78 9.31 11.30 9.05
N PHE A 79 9.71 10.37 8.17
CA PHE A 79 10.38 10.73 6.91
C PHE A 79 9.52 11.63 6.02
N PHE A 80 8.21 11.37 5.98
CA PHE A 80 7.28 12.21 5.24
C PHE A 80 7.21 13.63 5.83
N ALA A 81 7.18 13.79 7.15
CA ALA A 81 7.16 15.09 7.81
C ALA A 81 8.47 15.89 7.60
N VAL A 82 9.63 15.23 7.70
CA VAL A 82 10.94 15.89 7.60
C VAL A 82 11.32 16.19 6.16
N ARG A 83 11.12 15.25 5.24
CA ARG A 83 11.59 15.37 3.85
C ARG A 83 10.50 15.80 2.87
N LYS A 84 9.22 15.78 3.27
CA LYS A 84 8.05 15.98 2.38
C LYS A 84 8.08 15.11 1.11
N GLN A 85 8.84 14.01 1.15
CA GLN A 85 8.97 13.05 0.07
C GLN A 85 8.14 11.82 0.41
N GLY A 86 7.17 11.51 -0.46
CA GLY A 86 6.27 10.37 -0.30
C GLY A 86 4.88 10.69 -0.82
N SER A 87 4.12 9.65 -1.15
CA SER A 87 2.72 9.81 -1.53
C SER A 87 1.86 9.80 -0.27
N GLN A 88 1.19 10.92 0.04
CA GLN A 88 0.25 11.01 1.16
C GLN A 88 -0.81 9.90 1.12
N LYS A 89 -1.22 9.50 -0.08
CA LYS A 89 -2.23 8.45 -0.31
C LYS A 89 -1.76 7.08 0.18
N LEU A 90 -0.48 6.77 -0.05
CA LEU A 90 0.09 5.49 0.37
C LEU A 90 0.16 5.41 1.90
N LEU A 91 0.51 6.52 2.55
CA LEU A 91 0.55 6.62 4.00
C LEU A 91 -0.86 6.49 4.61
N LEU A 92 -1.85 7.13 4.00
CA LEU A 92 -3.27 7.02 4.39
C LEU A 92 -3.83 5.59 4.22
N ALA A 93 -3.44 4.91 3.13
CA ALA A 93 -3.82 3.52 2.91
C ALA A 93 -3.20 2.59 3.96
N ASN A 94 -1.89 2.74 4.23
CA ASN A 94 -1.20 1.94 5.23
C ASN A 94 -1.76 2.16 6.64
N SER A 95 -2.15 3.40 6.99
CA SER A 95 -2.83 3.65 8.27
C SER A 95 -4.20 2.99 8.35
N GLY A 96 -4.96 2.99 7.25
CA GLY A 96 -6.26 2.31 7.19
C GLY A 96 -6.14 0.79 7.35
N ILE A 97 -5.12 0.18 6.75
CA ILE A 97 -4.83 -1.26 6.89
C ILE A 97 -4.47 -1.60 8.34
N LEU A 98 -3.60 -0.81 8.98
CA LEU A 98 -3.24 -1.00 10.39
C LEU A 98 -4.43 -0.84 11.34
N LEU A 99 -5.35 0.08 11.03
CA LEU A 99 -6.56 0.29 11.81
C LEU A 99 -7.57 -0.84 11.64
N ALA A 100 -7.72 -1.37 10.43
CA ALA A 100 -8.59 -2.51 10.15
C ALA A 100 -8.05 -3.83 10.74
N GLY A 101 -6.73 -3.97 10.86
CA GLY A 101 -6.05 -5.18 11.33
C GLY A 101 -5.70 -5.20 12.82
N ILE A 102 -6.42 -4.45 13.66
CA ILE A 102 -6.14 -4.36 15.10
C ILE A 102 -6.47 -5.71 15.79
N PRO A 103 -5.50 -6.40 16.42
CA PRO A 103 -5.72 -7.73 17.02
C PRO A 103 -6.08 -7.67 18.52
N PHE A 104 -6.69 -6.60 19.01
CA PHE A 104 -6.96 -6.45 20.44
C PHE A 104 -8.26 -7.16 20.85
N ARG A 105 -8.12 -8.31 21.52
CA ARG A 105 -9.24 -9.04 22.18
C ARG A 105 -10.07 -8.16 23.12
N GLN A 106 -9.43 -7.17 23.77
CA GLN A 106 -10.11 -6.23 24.68
C GLN A 106 -11.14 -5.33 23.97
N PHE A 107 -10.99 -5.12 22.66
CA PHE A 107 -11.87 -4.29 21.85
C PHE A 107 -12.72 -5.10 20.85
N GLU A 108 -12.91 -6.39 21.11
CA GLU A 108 -13.65 -7.28 20.21
C GLU A 108 -15.07 -6.78 19.92
N ALA A 109 -15.73 -6.18 20.93
CA ALA A 109 -17.04 -5.54 20.77
C ALA A 109 -17.06 -4.37 19.76
N PHE A 110 -15.91 -3.72 19.54
CA PHE A 110 -15.74 -2.61 18.60
C PHE A 110 -15.00 -3.03 17.33
N SER A 111 -14.71 -4.33 17.14
CA SER A 111 -13.98 -4.85 15.97
C SER A 111 -14.62 -4.41 14.65
N ALA A 112 -15.95 -4.48 14.54
CA ALA A 112 -16.70 -4.02 13.38
C ALA A 112 -16.51 -2.52 13.12
N ALA A 113 -16.41 -1.69 14.15
CA ALA A 113 -16.18 -0.26 14.00
C ALA A 113 -14.77 0.04 13.49
N PHE A 114 -13.75 -0.67 13.98
CA PHE A 114 -12.37 -0.55 13.49
C PHE A 114 -12.23 -1.03 12.04
N LEU A 115 -12.88 -2.15 11.70
CA LEU A 115 -12.92 -2.67 10.34
C LEU A 115 -13.61 -1.68 9.39
N ALA A 116 -14.75 -1.12 9.81
CA ALA A 116 -15.48 -0.13 9.02
C ALA A 116 -14.68 1.16 8.85
N ALA A 117 -14.08 1.68 9.93
CA ALA A 117 -13.27 2.90 9.88
C ALA A 117 -12.01 2.72 9.03
N GLY A 118 -11.27 1.62 9.24
CA GLY A 118 -10.07 1.29 8.48
C GLY A 118 -10.40 1.03 7.00
N GLY A 119 -11.46 0.26 6.75
CA GLY A 119 -11.98 0.01 5.41
C GLY A 119 -12.41 1.29 4.68
N ALA A 120 -13.10 2.20 5.36
CA ALA A 120 -13.48 3.50 4.82
C ALA A 120 -12.25 4.36 4.47
N MET A 121 -11.21 4.38 5.31
CA MET A 121 -9.96 5.07 5.01
C MET A 121 -9.25 4.49 3.78
N ILE A 122 -9.20 3.17 3.65
CA ILE A 122 -8.61 2.50 2.48
C ILE A 122 -9.40 2.84 1.22
N ALA A 123 -10.73 2.71 1.27
CA ALA A 123 -11.61 3.03 0.15
C ALA A 123 -11.45 4.50 -0.30
N PHE A 124 -11.39 5.42 0.67
CA PHE A 124 -11.15 6.83 0.41
C PHE A 124 -9.77 7.08 -0.21
N SER A 125 -8.72 6.41 0.26
CA SER A 125 -7.38 6.51 -0.32
C SER A 125 -7.35 6.02 -1.77
N VAL A 126 -7.99 4.88 -2.05
CA VAL A 126 -8.10 4.33 -3.41
C VAL A 126 -8.89 5.27 -4.30
N PHE A 127 -10.01 5.81 -3.82
CA PHE A 127 -10.81 6.78 -4.55
C PHE A 127 -9.99 8.02 -4.94
N LEU A 128 -9.24 8.59 -4.00
CA LEU A 128 -8.38 9.74 -4.24
C LEU A 128 -7.25 9.41 -5.23
N TYR A 129 -6.68 8.21 -5.13
CA TYR A 129 -5.66 7.72 -6.08
C TYR A 129 -6.21 7.59 -7.51
N LEU A 130 -7.42 7.04 -7.68
CA LEU A 130 -8.07 6.91 -8.98
C LEU A 130 -8.47 8.28 -9.57
N ASN A 131 -8.99 9.19 -8.74
CA ASN A 131 -9.44 10.50 -9.21
C ASN A 131 -8.28 11.35 -9.76
N GLU A 132 -7.12 11.31 -9.10
CA GLU A 132 -5.92 11.98 -9.63
C GLU A 132 -5.43 11.40 -10.95
N ARG A 133 -5.52 10.07 -11.14
CA ARG A 133 -5.15 9.45 -12.42
C ARG A 133 -6.06 9.92 -13.54
N ASN A 134 -7.37 10.06 -13.26
CA ASN A 134 -8.32 10.58 -14.24
C ASN A 134 -8.01 12.05 -14.60
N PHE A 135 -7.65 12.89 -13.63
CA PHE A 135 -7.34 14.30 -13.88
C PHE A 135 -6.08 14.48 -14.76
N LEU A 136 -5.02 13.70 -14.53
CA LEU A 136 -3.80 13.77 -15.35
C LEU A 136 -4.00 13.22 -16.77
N VAL A 137 -4.85 12.20 -16.95
CA VAL A 137 -5.18 11.66 -18.27
C VAL A 137 -6.03 12.63 -19.08
N PHE A 138 -7.00 13.31 -18.45
CA PHE A 138 -7.84 14.31 -19.12
C PHE A 138 -7.07 15.61 -19.42
N GLY A 139 -6.22 16.09 -18.52
CA GLY A 139 -5.40 17.29 -18.74
C GLY A 139 -4.35 17.14 -19.85
N ASN A 140 -3.83 15.92 -20.07
CA ASN A 140 -2.85 15.65 -21.12
C ASN A 140 -3.50 15.50 -22.51
N ARG A 141 -4.75 15.02 -22.61
CA ARG A 141 -5.49 15.00 -23.89
C ARG A 141 -5.78 16.41 -24.41
N ASN A 142 -6.07 17.37 -23.53
CA ASN A 142 -6.45 18.72 -23.94
C ASN A 142 -5.27 19.64 -24.31
N ASN A 143 -4.03 19.26 -23.98
CA ASN A 143 -2.82 20.04 -24.32
C ASN A 143 -2.04 19.50 -25.53
N GLY A 144 -2.46 18.36 -26.11
CA GLY A 144 -1.83 17.78 -27.30
C GLY A 144 -2.18 18.47 -28.62
N GLY A 145 -3.17 19.36 -28.65
CA GLY A 145 -3.68 19.98 -29.88
C GLY A 145 -3.18 21.40 -30.19
N ARG A 146 -2.34 22.01 -29.34
CA ARG A 146 -2.01 23.46 -29.45
C ARG A 146 -0.53 23.74 -29.69
N LYS A 147 0.10 22.98 -30.58
CA LYS A 147 1.44 23.31 -31.11
C LYS A 147 1.56 22.92 -32.58
N ASN A 148 0.86 23.63 -33.46
CA ASN A 148 1.27 23.81 -34.85
C ASN A 148 0.70 25.14 -35.35
N GLY A 149 1.56 26.04 -35.81
CA GLY A 149 1.15 27.28 -36.48
C GLY A 149 1.76 28.56 -35.90
N LYS A 150 3.09 28.69 -35.91
CA LYS A 150 3.77 29.99 -36.11
C LYS A 150 5.27 29.79 -36.34
N SER A 151 5.59 29.52 -37.60
CA SER A 151 6.87 29.74 -38.30
C SER A 151 6.49 29.59 -39.77
N GLY A 152 6.56 30.55 -40.68
CA GLY A 152 7.06 31.92 -40.73
C GLY A 152 6.62 32.46 -42.10
#